data_AF-A0A101NBZ4-F1
#
_entry.id   AF-A0A101NBZ4-F1
#
_cell.length_a   1.000
_cell.length_b   1.000
_cell.length_c   1.000
_cell.angle_alpha   90.00
_cell.angle_beta   90.00
_cell.angle_gamma   90.00
#
_symmetry.space_group_name_H-M   'P 1'
#
loop_
_entity.id
_entity.type
_entity.pdbx_description
1 polymer ?
#
loop_
_entity_poly.entity_id
_entity_poly.type
_entity_poly.pdbx_seq_one_letter_code
_entity_poly.pdbx_strand_id
1 'polypeptide(L)'
;MTTDGGPVVEAGVKVREFVDRGLPQDVIGVHAACRYYSVVELEQLGGFDPYDLRERLESVVWVGDEEFAAHGLTPEEIADLRRWALDWESDLGLRLLEDYDDSQDAEG
;
A
#
# COMPACT_ATOMS: atom_id res chain seq x y z
N MET A 1 -30.39 -7.87 3.65
CA MET A 1 -29.34 -8.78 3.19
C MET A 1 -28.06 -7.98 3.23
N THR A 2 -27.48 -7.85 4.42
CA THR A 2 -26.19 -7.16 4.58
C THR A 2 -25.16 -8.16 4.09
N THR A 3 -24.54 -7.89 2.95
CA THR A 3 -23.30 -8.58 2.60
C THR A 3 -22.33 -8.22 3.70
N ASP A 4 -22.15 -9.14 4.64
CA ASP A 4 -20.98 -9.19 5.49
C ASP A 4 -19.81 -9.40 4.52
N GLY A 5 -19.29 -8.28 4.00
CA GLY A 5 -18.07 -8.29 3.21
C GLY A 5 -17.00 -8.73 4.16
N GLY A 6 -16.68 -10.02 4.16
CA GLY A 6 -15.69 -10.58 5.07
C GLY A 6 -14.35 -9.84 4.99
N PRO A 7 -13.43 -10.10 5.92
CA PRO A 7 -12.20 -9.31 6.10
C PRO A 7 -11.34 -9.17 4.82
N VAL A 8 -11.47 -10.10 3.87
CA VAL A 8 -10.80 -10.05 2.54
C VAL A 8 -11.34 -8.94 1.63
N VAL A 9 -12.65 -8.72 1.63
CA VAL A 9 -13.29 -7.72 0.77
C VAL A 9 -12.96 -6.32 1.28
N GLU A 10 -12.94 -6.15 2.60
CA GLU A 10 -12.54 -4.89 3.23
C GLU A 10 -11.06 -4.57 2.99
N ALA A 11 -10.18 -5.56 3.01
CA ALA A 11 -8.75 -5.35 2.75
C ALA A 11 -8.50 -4.83 1.33
N GLY A 12 -9.11 -5.45 0.31
CA GLY A 12 -9.00 -4.97 -1.08
C GLY A 12 -9.56 -3.57 -1.30
N VAL A 13 -10.68 -3.23 -0.64
CA VAL A 13 -11.26 -1.88 -0.70
C VAL A 13 -10.32 -0.84 -0.12
N LYS A 14 -9.68 -1.12 1.04
CA LYS A 14 -8.74 -0.17 1.67
C LYS A 14 -7.53 0.13 0.79
N VAL A 15 -6.97 -0.89 0.14
CA VAL A 15 -5.82 -0.68 -0.77
C VAL A 15 -6.24 0.15 -1.96
N ARG A 16 -7.42 -0.12 -2.53
CA ARG A 16 -7.95 0.66 -3.64
C ARG A 16 -8.25 2.12 -3.25
N GLU A 17 -8.85 2.34 -2.09
CA GLU A 17 -9.07 3.70 -1.56
C GLU A 17 -7.75 4.45 -1.36
N PHE A 18 -6.70 3.76 -0.90
CA PHE A 18 -5.36 4.33 -0.80
C PHE A 18 -4.79 4.70 -2.17
N VAL A 19 -4.92 3.82 -3.17
CA VAL A 19 -4.46 4.11 -4.54
C VAL A 19 -5.22 5.29 -5.15
N ASP A 20 -6.54 5.33 -4.99
CA ASP A 20 -7.40 6.38 -5.55
C ASP A 20 -7.18 7.75 -4.87
N ARG A 21 -7.10 7.78 -3.54
CA ARG A 21 -7.12 9.05 -2.76
C ARG A 21 -5.77 9.41 -2.14
N GLY A 22 -5.04 8.44 -1.62
CA GLY A 22 -3.75 8.64 -0.93
C GLY A 22 -3.85 9.39 0.39
N LEU A 23 -4.97 9.26 1.14
CA LEU A 23 -5.13 9.95 2.42
C LEU A 23 -4.37 9.23 3.55
N PRO A 24 -3.96 9.93 4.62
CA PRO A 24 -3.30 9.32 5.77
C PRO A 24 -4.10 8.17 6.40
N GLN A 25 -5.43 8.33 6.52
CA GLN A 25 -6.31 7.27 7.02
C GLN A 25 -6.34 6.02 6.15
N ASP A 26 -6.13 6.17 4.83
CA ASP A 26 -6.21 5.06 3.88
C ASP A 26 -4.97 4.17 4.04
N VAL A 27 -3.77 4.77 4.08
CA VAL A 27 -2.52 4.02 4.34
C VAL A 27 -2.49 3.38 5.72
N ILE A 28 -3.02 4.06 6.76
CA ILE A 28 -3.20 3.46 8.10
C ILE A 28 -4.11 2.23 8.03
N GLY A 29 -5.21 2.34 7.27
CA GLY A 29 -6.15 1.24 7.06
C GLY A 29 -5.50 0.02 6.39
N VAL A 30 -4.66 0.25 5.39
CA VAL A 30 -3.90 -0.80 4.70
C VAL A 30 -2.85 -1.42 5.62
N HIS A 31 -2.09 -0.61 6.34
CA HIS A 31 -1.08 -1.10 7.30
C HIS A 31 -1.71 -1.96 8.41
N ALA A 32 -2.90 -1.58 8.89
CA ALA A 32 -3.65 -2.41 9.84
C ALA A 32 -4.10 -3.74 9.23
N ALA A 33 -4.44 -3.77 7.94
CA ALA A 33 -4.80 -5.00 7.22
C ALA A 33 -3.60 -5.95 7.07
N CYS A 34 -2.36 -5.44 7.06
CA CYS A 34 -1.14 -6.25 7.00
C CYS A 34 -0.94 -7.17 8.23
N ARG A 35 -1.73 -7.00 9.30
CA ARG A 35 -1.75 -7.95 10.42
C ARG A 35 -2.42 -9.29 10.07
N TYR A 36 -3.23 -9.30 9.01
CA TYR A 36 -4.03 -10.45 8.59
C TYR A 36 -3.68 -10.95 7.18
N TYR A 37 -3.10 -10.07 6.36
CA TYR A 37 -2.76 -10.33 4.96
C TYR A 37 -1.32 -9.94 4.69
N SER A 38 -0.61 -10.72 3.90
CA SER A 38 0.67 -10.30 3.32
C SER A 38 0.45 -9.19 2.28
N VAL A 39 1.50 -8.40 2.00
CA VAL A 39 1.47 -7.37 0.96
C VAL A 39 1.10 -7.95 -0.42
N VAL A 40 1.58 -9.16 -0.73
CA VAL A 40 1.26 -9.90 -1.97
C VAL A 40 -0.22 -10.29 -2.06
N GLU A 41 -0.86 -10.60 -0.94
CA GLU A 41 -2.31 -10.85 -0.92
C GLU A 41 -3.09 -9.54 -1.14
N LEU A 42 -2.64 -8.44 -0.57
CA LEU A 42 -3.25 -7.11 -0.76
C LEU A 42 -3.15 -6.62 -2.21
N GLU A 43 -2.02 -6.86 -2.88
CA GLU A 43 -1.82 -6.63 -4.32
C GLU A 43 -2.88 -7.32 -5.17
N GLN A 44 -3.07 -8.62 -4.93
CA GLN A 44 -4.02 -9.43 -5.71
C GLN A 44 -5.49 -9.04 -5.47
N LEU A 45 -5.81 -8.50 -4.29
CA LEU A 45 -7.18 -8.14 -3.92
C LEU A 45 -7.62 -6.78 -4.46
N GLY A 46 -6.70 -5.84 -4.65
CA GLY A 46 -7.06 -4.45 -4.97
C GLY A 46 -7.28 -4.14 -6.46
N GLY A 47 -6.76 -4.98 -7.38
CA GLY A 47 -6.99 -4.83 -8.82
C GLY A 47 -6.58 -3.46 -9.37
N PHE A 48 -5.45 -2.92 -8.90
CA PHE A 48 -4.89 -1.62 -9.26
C PHE A 48 -3.61 -1.81 -10.09
N ASP A 49 -3.13 -0.72 -10.69
CA ASP A 49 -1.83 -0.71 -11.35
C ASP A 49 -0.69 -0.64 -10.30
N PRO A 50 0.34 -1.50 -10.40
CA PRO A 50 1.43 -1.53 -9.43
C PRO A 50 2.30 -0.26 -9.43
N TYR A 51 2.39 0.48 -10.54
CA TYR A 51 3.08 1.78 -10.57
C TYR A 51 2.30 2.84 -9.78
N ASP A 52 0.98 2.89 -9.95
CA ASP A 52 0.12 3.80 -9.17
C ASP A 52 0.24 3.51 -7.66
N LEU A 53 0.26 2.24 -7.25
CA LEU A 53 0.47 1.88 -5.84
C LEU A 53 1.85 2.35 -5.35
N ARG A 54 2.90 2.13 -6.15
CA ARG A 54 4.27 2.50 -5.80
C ARG A 54 4.40 4.01 -5.56
N GLU A 55 3.86 4.83 -6.46
CA GLU A 55 3.85 6.30 -6.30
C GLU A 55 3.12 6.72 -5.02
N ARG A 56 2.01 6.03 -4.68
CA ARG A 56 1.26 6.30 -3.45
C ARG A 56 2.05 5.92 -2.21
N LEU A 57 2.75 4.79 -2.20
CA LEU A 57 3.61 4.38 -1.08
C LEU A 57 4.78 5.35 -0.90
N GLU A 58 5.41 5.80 -1.99
CA GLU A 58 6.46 6.83 -1.94
C GLU A 58 5.95 8.13 -1.29
N SER A 59 4.70 8.52 -1.57
CA SER A 59 4.13 9.76 -1.02
C SER A 59 4.01 9.76 0.52
N VAL A 60 3.95 8.59 1.16
CA VAL A 60 3.71 8.42 2.61
C VAL A 60 4.79 9.07 3.45
N VAL A 61 6.05 9.10 2.99
CA VAL A 61 7.16 9.68 3.76
C VAL A 61 7.12 11.20 3.82
N TRP A 62 6.37 11.83 2.92
CA TRP A 62 6.23 13.28 2.82
C TRP A 62 5.05 13.83 3.62
N VAL A 63 4.11 12.97 4.04
CA VAL A 63 2.98 13.34 4.90
C VAL A 63 3.50 13.75 6.27
N GLY A 64 3.01 14.86 6.84
CA GLY A 64 3.50 15.38 8.12
C GLY A 64 3.16 14.50 9.32
N ASP A 65 4.03 14.49 10.35
CA ASP A 65 3.79 13.76 11.59
C ASP A 65 2.48 14.19 12.27
N GLU A 66 2.12 15.48 12.17
CA GLU A 66 0.88 16.04 12.71
C GLU A 66 -0.39 15.45 12.06
N GLU A 67 -0.32 15.12 10.76
CA GLU A 67 -1.43 14.55 10.02
C GLU A 67 -1.69 13.11 10.49
N PHE A 68 -0.64 12.31 10.68
CA PHE A 68 -0.78 10.98 11.26
C PHE A 68 -1.16 11.00 12.74
N ALA A 69 -0.61 11.95 13.52
CA ALA A 69 -0.95 12.11 14.93
C ALA A 69 -2.42 12.50 15.13
N ALA A 70 -3.04 13.23 14.18
CA ALA A 70 -4.47 13.51 14.18
C ALA A 70 -5.34 12.24 14.10
N HIS A 71 -4.78 11.14 13.57
CA HIS A 71 -5.38 9.81 13.56
C HIS A 71 -5.01 8.95 14.78
N GLY A 72 -4.27 9.51 15.75
CA GLY A 72 -3.93 8.85 17.01
C GLY A 72 -2.67 8.02 17.00
N LEU A 73 -1.85 8.08 15.94
CA LEU A 73 -0.56 7.40 15.90
C LEU A 73 0.46 8.11 16.78
N THR A 74 1.24 7.31 17.51
CA THR A 74 2.43 7.78 18.22
C THR A 74 3.60 8.00 17.25
N PRO A 75 4.63 8.78 17.62
CA PRO A 75 5.82 8.97 16.78
C PRO A 75 6.51 7.65 16.37
N GLU A 76 6.48 6.66 17.25
CA GLU A 76 7.04 5.32 16.97
C GLU A 76 6.20 4.57 15.92
N GLU A 77 4.87 4.63 16.02
CA GLU A 77 3.96 4.04 15.03
C GLU A 77 4.04 4.76 13.68
N ILE A 78 4.28 6.07 13.66
CA ILE A 78 4.50 6.83 12.42
C ILE A 78 5.80 6.38 11.75
N ALA A 79 6.87 6.21 12.53
CA ALA A 79 8.14 5.73 12.00
C ALA A 79 8.04 4.30 11.45
N ASP A 80 7.32 3.42 12.16
CA ASP A 80 7.05 2.05 11.73
C ASP A 80 6.21 2.02 10.43
N LEU A 81 5.13 2.81 10.36
CA LEU A 81 4.29 2.95 9.17
C LEU A 81 5.09 3.41 7.95
N ARG A 82 5.93 4.44 8.10
CA ARG A 82 6.79 4.94 7.01
C ARG A 82 7.80 3.90 6.57
N ARG A 83 8.40 3.18 7.52
CA ARG A 83 9.35 2.11 7.20
C ARG A 83 8.66 0.99 6.42
N TRP A 84 7.48 0.57 6.85
CA TRP A 84 6.68 -0.42 6.15
C TRP A 84 6.33 0.03 4.72
N ALA A 85 5.91 1.28 4.54
CA ALA A 85 5.58 1.80 3.22
C ALA A 85 6.79 1.83 2.28
N LEU A 86 7.96 2.23 2.79
CA LEU A 86 9.22 2.23 2.04
C LEU A 86 9.69 0.83 1.66
N ASP A 87 9.58 -0.14 2.57
CA ASP A 87 9.98 -1.53 2.30
C ASP A 87 9.14 -2.13 1.16
N TRP A 88 7.82 -1.87 1.19
CA TRP A 88 6.92 -2.31 0.13
C TRP A 88 7.14 -1.56 -1.19
N GLU A 89 7.33 -0.24 -1.16
CA GLU A 89 7.68 0.55 -2.36
C GLU A 89 8.94 0.01 -3.04
N SER A 90 9.97 -0.32 -2.24
CA SER A 90 11.23 -0.85 -2.74
C SER A 90 11.10 -2.26 -3.31
N ASP A 91 10.33 -3.15 -2.67
CA ASP A 91 10.02 -4.49 -3.21
C ASP A 91 9.28 -4.40 -4.55
N LEU A 92 8.25 -3.55 -4.63
CA LEU A 92 7.53 -3.29 -5.88
C LEU A 92 8.46 -2.70 -6.94
N GLY A 93 9.33 -1.76 -6.56
CA GLY A 93 10.28 -1.14 -7.48
C GLY A 93 11.26 -2.14 -8.10
N LEU A 94 11.73 -3.12 -7.33
CA LEU A 94 12.57 -4.20 -7.84
C LEU A 94 11.81 -5.09 -8.81
N ARG A 95 10.61 -5.56 -8.42
CA ARG A 95 9.78 -6.43 -9.26
C ARG A 95 9.36 -5.78 -10.57
N LEU A 96 9.04 -4.49 -10.55
CA LEU A 96 8.68 -3.71 -11.74
C LEU A 96 9.89 -3.50 -12.68
N LEU A 97 11.09 -3.38 -12.12
CA LEU A 97 12.31 -3.30 -12.93
C LEU A 97 12.62 -4.65 -13.60
N GLU A 98 12.47 -5.76 -12.86
CA GLU A 98 12.64 -7.11 -13.40
C GLU A 98 11.66 -7.42 -14.54
N ASP A 99 10.38 -7.05 -14.41
CA ASP A 99 9.35 -7.26 -15.44
C ASP A 99 9.64 -6.43 -16.71
N TYR A 100 10.18 -5.22 -16.55
CA TYR A 100 10.61 -4.38 -17.67
C TYR A 100 11.81 -4.97 -18.42
N ASP A 101 12.79 -5.54 -17.72
CA ASP A 101 13.98 -6.17 -18.31
C ASP A 101 13.60 -7.42 -19.12
N ASP A 102 12.79 -8.33 -18.55
CA ASP A 102 12.31 -9.55 -19.22
C ASP A 102 11.48 -9.24 -20.48
N SER A 103 10.67 -8.17 -20.42
CA SER A 103 9.92 -7.67 -21.57
C SER A 103 10.82 -7.15 -22.71
N GLN A 104 12.00 -6.59 -22.40
CA GLN A 104 12.95 -6.10 -23.39
C GLN A 104 13.81 -7.23 -24.00
N ASP A 105 14.14 -8.27 -23.22
CA ASP A 105 14.86 -9.45 -23.73
C ASP A 105 13.98 -10.34 -24.61
N ALA A 106 12.65 -10.34 -24.44
CA ALA A 106 11.72 -11.10 -25.28
C ALA A 106 11.52 -10.51 -26.70
N GLU A 107 11.93 -9.26 -26.93
CA GLU A 107 11.83 -8.56 -28.22
C GLU A 107 13.14 -8.55 -29.05
N GLY A 108 14.21 -9.23 -28.58
CA GLY A 108 15.52 -9.33 -29.25
C GLY A 108 15.79 -10.64 -30.00
#